data_AF-A0A971EG81-F1
#
_entry.id   AF-A0A971EG81-F1
#
_cell.length_a   1.000
_cell.length_b   1.000
_cell.length_c   1.000
_cell.angle_alpha   90.00
_cell.angle_beta   90.00
_cell.angle_gamma   90.00
#
_symmetry.space_group_name_H-M   'P 1'
#
loop_
_entity.id
_entity.type
_entity.pdbx_description
1 polymer ?
#
loop_
_entity_poly.entity_id
_entity_poly.type
_entity_poly.pdbx_seq_one_letter_code
_entity_poly.pdbx_strand_id
1 'polypeptide(L)'
;MMWVGLVTGFLIFAINMLVIALVLRKAQWVPEEEAPKYIAVRYYIRFVVLLVVLGIGFFFWGFRFALGTMAGILAGKLVLLALGGYHKELFVRLLRGDEEEAGQDE
;
A
#
# COMPACT_ATOMS: atom_id res chain seq x y z
N MET A 1 3.21 -24.15 -0.38
CA MET A 1 2.53 -23.27 0.60
C MET A 1 3.28 -21.96 0.87
N MET A 2 4.60 -21.97 1.05
CA MET A 2 5.38 -20.73 1.27
C MET A 2 5.28 -19.72 0.11
N TRP A 3 5.34 -20.20 -1.14
CA TRP A 3 5.13 -19.38 -2.34
C TRP A 3 3.76 -18.70 -2.39
N VAL A 4 2.71 -19.38 -1.92
CA VAL A 4 1.36 -18.81 -1.83
C VAL A 4 1.35 -17.66 -0.83
N GLY A 5 1.99 -17.83 0.34
CA GLY A 5 2.16 -16.74 1.30
C GLY A 5 2.91 -15.55 0.69
N LEU A 6 3.96 -15.79 -0.08
CA LEU A 6 4.75 -14.74 -0.72
C LEU A 6 3.94 -13.93 -1.73
N VAL A 7 3.23 -14.63 -2.64
CA VAL A 7 2.35 -13.98 -3.63
C VAL A 7 1.23 -13.22 -2.93
N THR A 8 0.58 -13.81 -1.92
CA THR A 8 -0.47 -13.14 -1.15
C THR A 8 0.07 -11.91 -0.42
N GLY A 9 1.27 -11.98 0.17
CA GLY A 9 1.91 -10.85 0.83
C GLY A 9 2.22 -9.70 -0.14
N PHE A 10 2.69 -10.03 -1.34
CA PHE A 10 2.92 -9.05 -2.40
C PHE A 10 1.61 -8.42 -2.89
N LEU A 11 0.56 -9.21 -3.07
CA LEU A 11 -0.76 -8.73 -3.49
C LEU A 11 -1.36 -7.79 -2.44
N ILE A 12 -1.27 -8.17 -1.16
CA ILE A 12 -1.68 -7.33 -0.03
C ILE A 12 -0.94 -6.00 -0.07
N PHE A 13 0.38 -6.02 -0.32
CA PHE A 13 1.20 -4.82 -0.43
C PHE A 13 0.78 -3.91 -1.59
N ALA A 14 0.51 -4.48 -2.78
CA ALA A 14 0.07 -3.73 -3.94
C ALA A 14 -1.29 -3.04 -3.71
N ILE A 15 -2.27 -3.78 -3.17
CA ILE A 15 -3.58 -3.21 -2.80
C ILE A 15 -3.40 -2.12 -1.74
N ASN A 16 -2.54 -2.35 -0.75
CA ASN A 16 -2.16 -1.36 0.26
C ASN A 16 -1.67 -0.05 -0.36
N MET A 17 -0.81 -0.13 -1.37
CA MET A 17 -0.28 1.05 -2.06
C MET A 17 -1.35 1.77 -2.86
N LEU A 18 -2.20 1.03 -3.56
CA LEU A 18 -3.31 1.62 -4.31
C LEU A 18 -4.28 2.36 -3.38
N VAL A 19 -4.59 1.77 -2.22
CA VAL A 19 -5.40 2.44 -1.20
C VAL A 19 -4.69 3.69 -0.64
N ILE A 20 -3.38 3.64 -0.39
CA ILE A 20 -2.61 4.85 0.02
C ILE A 20 -2.78 5.94 -1.01
N ALA A 21 -2.53 5.65 -2.29
CA ALA A 21 -2.60 6.62 -3.36
C ALA A 21 -3.98 7.27 -3.45
N LEU A 22 -5.06 6.47 -3.35
CA LEU A 22 -6.43 6.99 -3.31
C LEU A 22 -6.71 7.84 -2.07
N VAL A 23 -6.12 7.50 -0.93
CA VAL A 23 -6.29 8.27 0.32
C VAL A 23 -5.55 9.59 0.25
N LEU A 24 -4.31 9.62 -0.24
CA LEU A 24 -3.58 10.87 -0.45
C LEU A 24 -4.28 11.74 -1.49
N ARG A 25 -4.68 11.17 -2.62
CA ARG A 25 -5.43 11.89 -3.66
C ARG A 25 -6.70 12.50 -3.09
N LYS A 26 -7.45 11.77 -2.26
CA LYS A 26 -8.66 12.29 -1.61
C LYS A 26 -8.36 13.29 -0.50
N ALA A 27 -7.26 13.13 0.23
CA ALA A 27 -6.84 14.05 1.29
C ALA A 27 -6.48 15.45 0.76
N GLN A 28 -6.05 15.57 -0.51
CA GLN A 28 -5.85 16.87 -1.16
C GLN A 28 -7.14 17.70 -1.29
N TRP A 29 -8.31 17.06 -1.28
CA TRP A 29 -9.62 17.72 -1.34
C TRP A 29 -10.25 17.94 0.03
N VAL A 30 -9.56 17.54 1.11
CA VAL A 30 -10.01 17.70 2.50
C VAL A 30 -9.30 18.93 3.08
N PRO A 31 -10.00 19.79 3.86
CA PRO A 31 -9.35 20.92 4.53
C PRO A 31 -8.18 20.47 5.40
N GLU A 32 -7.08 21.24 5.40
CA GLU A 32 -5.80 20.86 6.03
C GLU A 32 -5.91 20.49 7.51
N GLU A 33 -6.88 21.07 8.23
CA GLU A 33 -7.15 20.77 9.63
C GLU A 33 -7.76 19.36 9.84
N GLU A 34 -8.51 18.84 8.86
CA GLU A 34 -9.17 17.52 8.94
C GLU A 34 -8.40 16.41 8.20
N ALA A 35 -7.53 16.78 7.26
CA ALA A 35 -6.66 15.87 6.51
C ALA A 35 -5.87 14.89 7.39
N PRO A 36 -5.18 15.29 8.48
CA PRO A 36 -4.44 14.35 9.31
C PRO A 36 -5.34 13.34 10.03
N LYS A 37 -6.55 13.76 10.45
CA LYS A 37 -7.52 12.87 11.09
C LYS A 37 -8.07 11.85 10.10
N TYR A 38 -8.38 12.28 8.88
CA TYR A 38 -8.83 11.40 7.80
C TYR A 38 -7.78 10.35 7.43
N ILE A 39 -6.52 10.78 7.29
CA ILE A 39 -5.38 9.89 7.01
C ILE A 39 -5.19 8.89 8.16
N ALA A 40 -5.20 9.36 9.41
CA ALA A 40 -5.01 8.52 10.59
C ALA A 40 -6.09 7.44 10.71
N VAL A 41 -7.37 7.79 10.58
CA VAL A 41 -8.48 6.82 10.67
C VAL A 41 -8.36 5.73 9.62
N ARG A 42 -8.06 6.10 8.37
CA ARG A 42 -7.85 5.11 7.30
C ARG A 42 -6.62 4.25 7.52
N TYR A 43 -5.57 4.81 8.10
CA TYR A 43 -4.38 4.05 8.49
C TYR A 43 -4.70 3.01 9.56
N TYR A 44 -5.47 3.38 10.59
CA TYR A 44 -5.91 2.46 11.63
C TYR A 44 -6.81 1.34 11.10
N ILE A 45 -7.82 1.68 10.28
CA ILE A 45 -8.70 0.69 9.64
C ILE A 45 -7.88 -0.33 8.85
N ARG A 46 -6.90 0.15 8.08
CA ARG A 46 -6.01 -0.71 7.31
C ARG A 46 -5.17 -1.63 8.18
N PHE A 47 -4.66 -1.13 9.31
CA PHE A 47 -3.90 -1.95 10.25
C PHE A 47 -4.74 -3.07 10.85
N VAL A 48 -6.00 -2.77 11.19
CA VAL A 48 -6.96 -3.76 11.68
C VAL A 48 -7.25 -4.81 10.61
N VAL A 49 -7.53 -4.39 9.38
CA VAL A 49 -7.76 -5.33 8.25
C VAL A 49 -6.56 -6.23 8.02
N LEU A 50 -5.34 -5.67 8.02
CA LEU A 50 -4.09 -6.44 7.89
C LEU A 50 -3.94 -7.47 9.01
N LEU A 51 -4.21 -7.09 10.25
CA LEU A 51 -4.17 -7.99 11.40
C LEU A 51 -5.18 -9.14 11.26
N VAL A 52 -6.40 -8.84 10.83
CA VAL A 52 -7.45 -9.85 10.62
C VAL A 52 -7.06 -10.82 9.50
N VAL A 53 -6.60 -10.31 8.35
CA VAL A 53 -6.16 -11.16 7.22
C VAL A 53 -4.98 -12.04 7.63
N LEU A 54 -4.00 -11.49 8.35
CA LEU A 54 -2.84 -12.25 8.82
C LEU A 54 -3.24 -13.28 9.89
N GLY A 55 -4.16 -12.94 10.78
CA GLY A 55 -4.70 -13.84 11.80
C GLY A 55 -5.46 -15.01 11.20
N ILE A 56 -6.33 -14.76 10.22
CA ILE A 56 -7.04 -15.80 9.46
C ILE A 56 -6.03 -16.66 8.69
N GLY A 57 -5.08 -16.02 8.00
CA GLY A 57 -4.04 -16.72 7.26
C GLY A 57 -3.18 -17.63 8.15
N PHE A 58 -2.83 -17.16 9.35
CA PHE A 58 -2.12 -17.95 10.34
C PHE A 58 -2.95 -19.12 10.86
N PHE A 59 -4.24 -18.91 11.12
CA PHE A 59 -5.15 -19.95 11.60
C PHE A 59 -5.33 -21.08 10.57
N PHE A 60 -5.52 -20.75 9.29
CA PHE A 60 -5.78 -21.74 8.24
C PHE A 60 -4.53 -22.40 7.67
N TRP A 61 -3.44 -21.65 7.48
CA TRP A 61 -2.24 -22.14 6.77
C TRP A 61 -0.98 -22.22 7.64
N GLY A 62 -1.07 -21.81 8.91
CA GLY A 62 0.01 -21.93 9.89
C GLY A 62 1.17 -20.94 9.72
N PHE A 63 2.21 -21.15 10.53
CA PHE A 63 3.35 -20.23 10.65
C PHE A 63 4.13 -20.00 9.34
N ARG A 64 4.25 -21.04 8.49
CA ARG A 64 5.01 -20.95 7.22
C ARG A 64 4.35 -20.02 6.21
N PHE A 65 3.02 -19.93 6.24
CA PHE A 65 2.28 -18.98 5.42
C PHE A 65 2.44 -17.55 5.93
N ALA A 66 2.31 -17.35 7.24
CA ALA A 66 2.50 -16.04 7.88
C ALA A 66 3.90 -15.46 7.59
N LEU A 67 4.95 -16.28 7.68
CA LEU A 67 6.31 -15.88 7.30
C LEU A 67 6.41 -15.54 5.81
N GLY A 68 5.79 -16.34 4.93
CA GLY A 68 5.74 -16.05 3.50
C GLY A 68 5.07 -14.70 3.20
N THR A 69 3.93 -14.42 3.85
CA THR A 69 3.23 -13.13 3.70
C THR A 69 4.05 -11.96 4.23
N MET A 70 4.72 -12.10 5.37
CA MET A 70 5.61 -11.05 5.87
C MET A 70 6.79 -10.81 4.91
N ALA A 71 7.40 -11.88 4.40
CA ALA A 71 8.47 -11.78 3.42
C ALA A 71 8.01 -11.11 2.11
N GLY A 72 6.80 -11.44 1.62
CA GLY A 72 6.22 -10.82 0.43
C GLY A 72 5.94 -9.32 0.62
N ILE A 73 5.45 -8.91 1.79
CA ILE A 73 5.24 -7.49 2.12
C ILE A 73 6.58 -6.74 2.20
N LEU A 74 7.59 -7.33 2.85
CA LEU A 74 8.93 -6.74 2.95
C LEU A 74 9.59 -6.64 1.57
N ALA A 75 9.49 -7.68 0.74
CA ALA A 75 9.98 -7.67 -0.63
C ALA A 75 9.30 -6.56 -1.45
N GLY A 76 7.97 -6.41 -1.35
CA GLY A 76 7.25 -5.32 -2.00
C GLY A 76 7.76 -3.94 -1.57
N LYS A 77 7.99 -3.73 -0.27
CA LYS A 77 8.58 -2.48 0.24
C LYS A 77 10.00 -2.24 -0.27
N LEU A 78 10.84 -3.26 -0.30
CA LEU A 78 12.21 -3.16 -0.81
C LEU A 78 12.24 -2.87 -2.30
N VAL A 79 11.37 -3.52 -3.08
CA VAL A 79 11.20 -3.26 -4.51
C VAL A 79 10.78 -1.82 -4.72
N LEU A 80 9.79 -1.33 -3.96
CA LEU A 80 9.33 0.05 -4.05
C LEU A 80 10.39 1.07 -3.61
N LEU A 81 11.15 0.76 -2.56
CA LEU A 81 12.26 1.60 -2.10
C LEU A 81 13.37 1.66 -3.14
N ALA A 82 13.71 0.52 -3.75
CA ALA A 82 14.66 0.45 -4.85
C ALA A 82 14.17 1.28 -6.04
N LEU A 83 12.93 1.06 -6.50
CA LEU A 83 12.30 1.83 -7.57
C LEU A 83 12.27 3.34 -7.27
N GLY A 84 11.94 3.74 -6.04
CA GLY A 84 11.95 5.15 -5.64
C GLY A 84 13.35 5.76 -5.52
N GLY A 85 14.35 4.93 -5.20
CA GLY A 85 15.77 5.32 -5.21
C GLY A 85 16.32 5.51 -6.62
N TYR A 86 15.93 4.64 -7.57
CA TYR A 86 16.37 4.69 -8.97
C TYR A 86 15.57 5.68 -9.83
N HIS A 87 14.28 5.85 -9.56
CA HIS A 87 13.37 6.71 -10.33
C HIS A 87 12.57 7.62 -9.40
N LYS A 88 13.22 8.69 -8.91
CA LYS A 88 12.57 9.71 -8.07
C LYS A 88 11.31 10.29 -8.72
N GLU A 89 11.27 10.47 -10.03
CA GLU A 89 10.10 10.94 -10.78
C GLU A 89 8.90 9.99 -10.71
N LEU A 90 9.12 8.67 -10.78
CA LEU A 90 8.02 7.70 -10.65
C LEU A 90 7.48 7.67 -9.22
N PHE A 91 8.35 7.79 -8.21
CA PHE A 91 7.93 7.88 -6.82
C PHE A 91 7.13 9.16 -6.55
N VAL A 92 7.58 10.28 -7.12
CA VAL A 92 6.86 11.56 -7.04
C VAL A 92 5.53 11.49 -7.79
N ARG A 93 5.46 10.90 -9.00
CA ARG A 93 4.19 10.68 -9.73
C ARG A 93 3.24 9.74 -8.98
N LEU A 94 3.74 8.66 -8.38
CA LEU A 94 2.93 7.75 -7.57
C LEU A 94 2.40 8.41 -6.28
N LEU A 95 3.18 9.32 -5.68
CA LEU A 95 2.77 10.08 -4.49
C LEU A 95 1.86 11.26 -4.82
N ARG A 96 2.10 11.96 -5.95
CA ARG A 96 1.31 13.12 -6.38
C ARG A 96 -0.01 12.73 -7.01
N GLY A 97 -0.11 11.53 -7.61
CA GLY A 97 -1.32 11.05 -8.27
C GLY A 97 -1.65 11.90 -9.50
N ASP A 98 -1.14 11.50 -10.67
CA ASP A 98 -1.46 12.05 -12.00
C ASP A 98 -1.72 13.56 -12.07
N GLU A 99 -0.64 14.33 -12.27
CA GLU A 99 -0.69 15.71 -12.77
C GLU A 99 -0.58 15.78 -14.31
N GLU A 100 -0.93 14.73 -15.08
CA GLU A 100 -0.88 14.79 -16.55
C GLU A 100 -2.04 14.08 -17.25
N GLU A 101 -3.28 14.42 -16.88
CA GLU A 101 -4.43 14.31 -17.80
C GLU A 101 -5.35 15.53 -17.57
N ALA A 102 -4.94 16.71 -18.04
CA ALA A 102 -5.81 17.85 -18.43
C ALA A 102 -4.96 19.11 -18.62
N GLY A 103 -4.48 19.36 -19.84
CA GLY A 103 -3.81 20.62 -20.13
C GLY A 103 -3.14 20.74 -21.49
N GLN A 104 -3.51 19.92 -22.47
CA GLN A 104 -3.10 20.15 -23.86
C GLN A 104 -4.17 19.60 -24.83
N ASP A 105 -5.41 20.02 -24.61
CA ASP A 105 -6.36 20.18 -25.72
C ASP A 105 -6.38 21.68 -26.05
N GLU A 106 -5.89 21.99 -27.26
CA GLU A 106 -6.14 23.15 -28.13
C GLU A 106 -5.84 24.59 -27.63
#